data_AF-A0ABD3ZV25-F1
#
_entry.id   AF-A0ABD3ZV25-F1
#
_cell.length_a   1.000
_cell.length_b   1.000
_cell.length_c   1.000
_cell.angle_alpha   90.00
_cell.angle_beta   90.00
_cell.angle_gamma   90.00
#
_symmetry.space_group_name_H-M   'P 1'
#
loop_
_entity.id
_entity.type
_entity.pdbx_description
1 polymer ?
#
loop_
_entity_poly.entity_id
_entity_poly.type
_entity_poly.pdbx_seq_one_letter_code
_entity_poly.pdbx_strand_id
1 'polypeptide(L)'
;MTETTENVVVTIPDKTSFIFHETTTAPSEGEEFVVGHFRELTVKISGSSTSREVKFYAVDEKGEKTPLSGTNKKDFQLGASTLNTNEYWDFDIAGLFKVMFEVVSVNGDISVKGIAVS
;
A
#
# COMPACT_ATOMS: atom_id res chain seq x y z
N MET A 1 -5.91 20.77 -48.95
CA MET A 1 -6.34 20.34 -47.60
C MET A 1 -5.14 19.69 -46.97
N THR A 2 -4.58 20.27 -45.91
CA THR A 2 -3.46 19.68 -45.17
C THR A 2 -4.04 18.67 -44.18
N GLU A 3 -3.75 17.38 -44.39
CA GLU A 3 -4.08 16.34 -43.42
C GLU A 3 -3.33 16.62 -42.12
N THR A 4 -4.05 17.02 -41.07
CA THR A 4 -3.55 16.93 -39.70
C THR A 4 -3.48 15.46 -39.34
N THR A 5 -2.26 14.92 -39.28
CA THR A 5 -2.03 13.59 -38.70
C THR A 5 -2.44 13.66 -37.23
N GLU A 6 -3.51 12.98 -36.83
CA GLU A 6 -3.85 12.85 -35.42
C GLU A 6 -2.74 12.06 -34.72
N ASN A 7 -2.07 12.69 -33.75
CA ASN A 7 -1.12 12.00 -32.89
C ASN A 7 -1.90 11.16 -31.88
N VAL A 8 -2.12 9.89 -32.19
CA VAL A 8 -2.70 8.92 -31.26
C VAL A 8 -1.61 8.44 -30.30
N VAL A 9 -1.80 8.67 -29.00
CA VAL A 9 -0.88 8.23 -27.94
C VAL A 9 -1.54 7.11 -27.13
N VAL A 10 -0.83 5.99 -26.95
CA VAL A 10 -1.22 4.91 -26.04
C VAL A 10 -0.61 5.20 -24.67
N THR A 11 -1.44 5.41 -23.66
CA THR A 11 -1.00 5.66 -22.28
C THR A 11 -1.04 4.36 -21.47
N ILE A 12 0.08 3.99 -20.86
CA ILE A 12 0.22 2.84 -19.96
C ILE A 12 0.80 3.37 -18.63
N PRO A 13 0.25 2.99 -17.47
CA PRO A 13 0.77 3.46 -16.19
C PRO A 13 2.11 2.79 -15.86
N ASP A 14 2.99 3.53 -15.19
CA ASP A 14 4.15 2.95 -14.53
C ASP A 14 3.71 2.13 -13.31
N LYS A 15 4.45 1.06 -13.02
CA LYS A 15 4.18 0.17 -11.89
C LYS A 15 5.46 -0.28 -11.23
N THR A 16 5.45 -0.30 -9.90
CA THR A 16 6.53 -0.90 -9.11
C THR A 16 6.00 -1.72 -7.95
N SER A 17 6.78 -2.72 -7.54
CA SER A 17 6.49 -3.53 -6.35
C SER A 17 7.33 -3.04 -5.17
N PHE A 18 6.78 -3.10 -3.96
CA PHE A 18 7.47 -2.74 -2.74
C PHE A 18 7.18 -3.74 -1.62
N ILE A 19 8.19 -4.03 -0.80
CA ILE A 19 8.07 -4.96 0.33
C ILE A 19 8.16 -4.12 1.60
N PHE A 20 7.06 -4.01 2.35
CA PHE A 20 7.02 -3.34 3.65
C PHE A 20 7.51 -4.28 4.75
N HIS A 21 7.10 -5.55 4.68
CA HIS A 21 7.50 -6.63 5.58
C HIS A 21 7.66 -7.94 4.80
N GLU A 22 8.77 -8.66 5.02
CA GLU A 22 9.02 -10.00 4.48
C GLU A 22 9.04 -11.02 5.62
N THR A 23 7.99 -11.84 5.73
CA THR A 23 7.90 -12.93 6.72
C THR A 23 8.23 -12.50 8.16
N THR A 24 7.79 -11.31 8.58
CA THR A 24 8.07 -10.82 9.93
C THR A 24 7.28 -11.60 10.97
N THR A 25 7.90 -11.84 12.13
CA THR A 25 7.36 -12.61 13.26
C THR A 25 7.28 -11.80 14.55
N ALA A 26 7.57 -10.51 14.50
CA ALA A 26 7.53 -9.59 15.63
C ALA A 26 6.96 -8.22 15.21
N PRO A 27 6.44 -7.43 16.15
CA PRO A 27 6.01 -6.05 15.88
C PRO A 27 7.13 -5.20 15.29
N SER A 28 6.81 -4.41 14.26
CA SER A 28 7.75 -3.51 13.60
C SER A 28 6.99 -2.52 12.71
N GLU A 29 7.55 -1.33 12.51
CA GLU A 29 7.07 -0.36 11.52
C GLU A 29 7.31 -0.85 10.08
N GLY A 30 8.39 -1.60 9.86
CA GLY A 30 8.81 -2.07 8.54
C GLY A 30 9.49 -0.98 7.72
N GLU A 31 9.56 -1.21 6.41
CA GLU A 31 10.11 -0.24 5.45
C GLU A 31 9.07 0.79 5.02
N GLU A 32 9.52 2.00 4.67
CA GLU A 32 8.66 3.08 4.17
C GLU A 32 8.72 3.19 2.64
N PHE A 33 7.56 3.34 2.00
CA PHE A 33 7.50 3.60 0.55
C PHE A 33 7.43 5.10 0.27
N VAL A 34 8.40 5.65 -0.47
CA VAL A 34 8.36 7.02 -0.99
C VAL A 34 7.46 7.06 -2.23
N VAL A 35 6.40 7.86 -2.18
CA VAL A 35 5.30 7.85 -3.16
C VAL A 35 5.74 8.28 -4.57
N GLY A 36 6.56 9.32 -4.68
CA GLY A 36 7.02 9.81 -5.99
C GLY A 36 5.86 10.22 -6.91
N HIS A 37 5.83 9.67 -8.12
CA HIS A 37 4.77 9.92 -9.12
C HIS A 37 3.62 8.92 -9.09
N PHE A 38 3.63 7.95 -8.17
CA PHE A 38 2.56 6.96 -8.05
C PHE A 38 1.32 7.58 -7.40
N ARG A 39 0.15 7.06 -7.77
CA ARG A 39 -1.15 7.57 -7.36
C ARG A 39 -1.96 6.56 -6.57
N GLU A 40 -1.87 5.29 -6.94
CA GLU A 40 -2.61 4.21 -6.30
C GLU A 40 -1.64 3.16 -5.74
N LEU A 41 -2.02 2.52 -4.63
CA LEU A 41 -1.29 1.41 -4.04
C LEU A 41 -2.27 0.30 -3.66
N THR A 42 -2.01 -0.91 -4.15
CA THR A 42 -2.68 -2.12 -3.65
C THR A 42 -1.71 -2.89 -2.77
N VAL A 43 -2.07 -3.11 -1.50
CA VAL A 43 -1.29 -3.89 -0.54
C VAL A 43 -1.92 -5.26 -0.29
N LYS A 44 -1.10 -6.29 -0.37
CA LYS A 44 -1.41 -7.66 0.03
C LYS A 44 -0.85 -7.94 1.42
N ILE A 45 -1.73 -8.37 2.32
CA ILE A 45 -1.36 -8.94 3.62
C ILE A 45 -1.50 -10.46 3.52
N SER A 46 -0.42 -11.19 3.80
CA SER A 46 -0.33 -12.66 3.71
C SER A 46 0.53 -13.24 4.83
N GLY A 47 0.69 -14.56 4.89
CA GLY A 47 1.47 -15.28 5.90
C GLY A 47 0.64 -16.31 6.67
N SER A 48 1.27 -17.02 7.60
CA SER A 48 0.64 -18.11 8.37
C SER A 48 0.28 -17.76 9.82
N SER A 49 0.35 -16.47 10.19
CA SER A 49 -0.05 -16.01 11.52
C SER A 49 -1.43 -16.53 11.96
N THR A 50 -1.64 -16.61 13.26
CA THR A 50 -2.94 -16.95 13.87
C THR A 50 -3.67 -15.70 14.36
N SER A 51 -2.91 -14.67 14.78
CA SER A 51 -3.39 -13.33 15.11
C SER A 51 -2.37 -12.29 14.64
N ARG A 52 -2.87 -11.09 14.33
CA ARG A 52 -2.08 -9.92 13.92
C ARG A 52 -2.89 -8.65 14.05
N GLU A 53 -2.21 -7.53 14.05
CA GLU A 53 -2.78 -6.21 13.79
C GLU A 53 -1.83 -5.44 12.88
N VAL A 54 -2.35 -4.92 11.77
CA VAL A 54 -1.61 -4.04 10.85
C VAL A 54 -2.32 -2.70 10.81
N LYS A 55 -1.58 -1.61 11.04
CA LYS A 55 -2.07 -0.23 10.92
C LYS A 55 -1.47 0.44 9.70
N PHE A 56 -2.28 1.24 9.01
CA PHE A 56 -1.92 1.89 7.76
C PHE A 56 -1.65 3.36 8.03
N TYR A 57 -0.52 3.86 7.56
CA TYR A 57 -0.09 5.23 7.84
C TYR A 57 0.38 5.95 6.57
N ALA A 58 0.00 7.23 6.48
CA ALA A 58 0.73 8.22 5.72
C ALA A 58 1.80 8.83 6.62
N VAL A 59 2.97 9.13 6.06
CA VAL A 59 4.11 9.73 6.77
C VAL A 59 4.56 10.98 6.02
N ASP A 60 4.63 12.11 6.72
CA ASP A 60 5.04 13.40 6.14
C ASP A 60 6.58 13.56 6.10
N GLU A 61 7.06 14.70 5.61
CA GLU A 61 8.50 14.99 5.48
C GLU A 61 9.22 15.10 6.84
N LYS A 62 8.48 15.25 7.93
CA LYS A 62 9.01 15.29 9.31
C LYS A 62 8.97 13.94 10.00
N GLY A 63 8.36 12.92 9.37
CA GLY A 63 8.16 11.61 9.96
C GLY A 63 6.90 11.51 10.83
N GLU A 64 5.98 12.48 10.78
CA GLU A 64 4.73 12.41 11.53
C GLU A 64 3.75 11.42 10.87
N LYS A 65 3.26 10.44 11.67
CA LYS A 65 2.36 9.39 11.21
C LYS A 65 0.90 9.82 11.33
N THR A 66 0.17 9.77 10.22
CA THR A 66 -1.29 10.00 10.18
C THR A 66 -2.01 8.74 9.70
N PRO A 67 -3.09 8.27 10.36
CA PRO A 67 -3.84 7.10 9.90
C PRO A 67 -4.34 7.26 8.46
N LEU A 68 -4.10 6.25 7.63
CA LEU A 68 -4.49 6.21 6.22
C LEU A 68 -5.59 5.17 6.02
N SER A 69 -6.80 5.62 5.68
CA SER A 69 -7.90 4.70 5.35
C SER A 69 -7.70 4.07 3.97
N GLY A 70 -7.83 2.75 3.89
CA GLY A 70 -7.90 1.99 2.64
C GLY A 70 -9.27 1.34 2.45
N THR A 71 -9.45 0.75 1.26
CA THR A 71 -10.64 -0.04 0.92
C THR A 71 -10.27 -1.51 0.77
N ASN A 72 -10.93 -2.41 1.51
CA ASN A 72 -10.74 -3.84 1.37
C ASN A 72 -11.37 -4.32 0.05
N LYS A 73 -10.60 -4.98 -0.82
CA LYS A 73 -11.10 -5.41 -2.14
C LYS A 73 -12.13 -6.54 -2.08
N LYS A 74 -12.26 -7.23 -0.93
CA LYS A 74 -13.18 -8.36 -0.79
C LYS A 74 -14.63 -7.91 -0.60
N ASP A 75 -14.83 -6.88 0.21
CA ASP A 75 -16.15 -6.47 0.71
C ASP A 75 -16.37 -4.94 0.72
N PHE A 76 -15.40 -4.18 0.20
CA PHE A 76 -15.40 -2.72 0.11
C PHE A 76 -15.49 -2.01 1.46
N GLN A 77 -15.17 -2.69 2.56
CA GLN A 77 -15.10 -2.04 3.87
C GLN A 77 -13.93 -1.04 3.90
N LEU A 78 -14.17 0.09 4.55
CA LEU A 78 -13.17 1.13 4.78
C LEU A 78 -12.53 0.92 6.16
N GLY A 79 -11.21 1.10 6.24
CA GLY A 79 -10.50 1.00 7.51
C GLY A 79 -9.07 1.51 7.41
N ALA A 80 -8.53 1.99 8.54
CA ALA A 80 -7.13 2.39 8.68
C ALA A 80 -6.25 1.31 9.35
N SER A 81 -6.81 0.11 9.55
CA SER A 81 -6.15 -1.04 10.15
C SER A 81 -6.92 -2.31 9.86
N THR A 82 -6.29 -3.45 10.09
CA THR A 82 -6.93 -4.76 10.00
C THR A 82 -6.34 -5.77 10.99
N LEU A 83 -7.20 -6.70 11.42
CA LEU A 83 -6.82 -7.89 12.20
C LEU A 83 -6.79 -9.17 11.34
N ASN A 84 -7.08 -9.04 10.05
CA ASN A 84 -7.19 -10.15 9.11
C ASN A 84 -5.89 -10.36 8.31
N THR A 85 -5.83 -11.49 7.61
CA THR A 85 -4.78 -11.83 6.65
C THR A 85 -5.41 -12.36 5.37
N ASN A 86 -4.60 -12.61 4.35
CA ASN A 86 -5.03 -13.06 3.03
C ASN A 86 -6.03 -12.11 2.37
N GLU A 87 -5.77 -10.81 2.45
CA GLU A 87 -6.62 -9.76 1.91
C GLU A 87 -5.83 -8.72 1.13
N TYR A 88 -6.55 -7.93 0.34
CA TYR A 88 -6.00 -6.84 -0.44
C TYR A 88 -6.68 -5.54 -0.04
N TRP A 89 -5.89 -4.49 0.12
CA TRP A 89 -6.34 -3.15 0.44
C TRP A 89 -5.87 -2.18 -0.63
N ASP A 90 -6.78 -1.37 -1.16
CA ASP A 90 -6.46 -0.28 -2.08
C ASP A 90 -6.38 1.06 -1.33
N PHE A 91 -5.42 1.89 -1.72
CA PHE A 91 -5.16 3.21 -1.18
C PHE A 91 -4.96 4.21 -2.30
N ASP A 92 -5.61 5.38 -2.20
CA ASP A 92 -5.19 6.58 -2.91
C ASP A 92 -4.02 7.19 -2.14
N ILE A 93 -2.87 7.27 -2.80
CA ILE A 93 -1.61 7.77 -2.22
C ILE A 93 -1.12 9.03 -2.92
N ALA A 94 -1.83 9.53 -3.94
CA ALA A 94 -1.47 10.75 -4.63
C ALA A 94 -1.48 11.94 -3.65
N GLY A 95 -0.38 12.70 -3.61
CA GLY A 95 -0.24 13.85 -2.71
C GLY A 95 0.27 13.51 -1.31
N LEU A 96 0.57 12.23 -1.02
CA LEU A 96 1.29 11.83 0.19
C LEU A 96 2.81 11.79 -0.09
N PHE A 97 3.63 12.02 0.94
CA PHE A 97 5.08 11.91 0.83
C PHE A 97 5.54 10.44 0.91
N LYS A 98 5.16 9.77 2.00
CA LYS A 98 5.45 8.35 2.25
C LYS A 98 4.23 7.62 2.78
N VAL A 99 4.25 6.30 2.64
CA VAL A 99 3.30 5.39 3.29
C VAL A 99 4.02 4.25 4.01
N MET A 100 3.40 3.76 5.09
CA MET A 100 3.93 2.74 5.99
C MET A 100 2.80 1.80 6.43
N PHE A 101 3.14 0.52 6.63
CA PHE A 101 2.21 -0.50 7.12
C PHE A 101 2.80 -1.16 8.37
N GLU A 102 2.45 -0.62 9.53
CA GLU A 102 3.01 -1.03 10.82
C GLU A 102 2.37 -2.33 11.29
N VAL A 103 3.18 -3.35 11.59
CA VAL A 103 2.74 -4.57 12.28
C VAL A 103 2.80 -4.28 13.77
N VAL A 104 1.64 -4.05 14.39
CA VAL A 104 1.52 -3.70 15.81
C VAL A 104 1.61 -4.93 16.70
N SER A 105 1.04 -6.05 16.25
CA SER A 105 1.11 -7.34 16.92
C SER A 105 1.06 -8.47 15.89
N VAL A 106 1.71 -9.60 16.19
CA VAL A 106 1.66 -10.80 15.36
C VAL A 106 1.99 -12.05 16.19
N ASN A 107 1.29 -13.16 15.91
CA ASN A 107 1.63 -14.49 16.38
C ASN A 107 1.71 -15.46 15.18
N GLY A 108 2.93 -15.86 14.83
CA GLY A 108 3.29 -16.50 13.56
C GLY A 108 3.89 -15.50 12.58
N ASP A 109 3.95 -15.81 11.29
CA ASP A 109 4.52 -14.91 10.27
C ASP A 109 3.46 -14.09 9.52
N ILE A 110 3.88 -12.89 9.09
CA ILE A 110 3.11 -12.02 8.21
C ILE A 110 4.03 -11.37 7.17
N SER A 111 3.53 -11.21 5.95
CA SER A 111 4.17 -10.43 4.90
C SER A 111 3.22 -9.34 4.42
N VAL A 112 3.77 -8.16 4.16
CA VAL A 112 3.02 -6.99 3.68
C VAL A 112 3.74 -6.44 2.46
N LYS A 113 3.12 -6.60 1.28
CA LYS A 113 3.73 -6.26 -0.01
C LYS A 113 2.76 -5.44 -0.84
N GLY A 114 3.26 -4.42 -1.52
CA GLY A 114 2.46 -3.49 -2.32
C GLY A 114 2.83 -3.47 -3.80
N ILE A 115 1.88 -3.07 -4.63
CA ILE A 115 2.09 -2.67 -6.02
C ILE A 115 1.57 -1.25 -6.17
N ALA A 116 2.45 -0.30 -6.50
CA ALA A 116 2.11 1.09 -6.76
C ALA A 116 1.89 1.33 -8.26
N VAL A 117 0.98 2.22 -8.61
CA VAL A 117 0.55 2.53 -9.99
C VAL A 117 0.42 4.04 -10.19
N SER A 118 0.94 4.58 -11.30
CA SER A 118 0.88 6.01 -11.66
C SER A 118 -0.35 6.41 -12.46
#